data_AF-A0A4S2ABF2-F1
#
_entry.id   AF-A0A4S2ABF2-F1
#
_cell.length_a   1.000
_cell.length_b   1.000
_cell.length_c   1.000
_cell.angle_alpha   90.00
_cell.angle_beta   90.00
_cell.angle_gamma   90.00
#
_symmetry.space_group_name_H-M   'P 1'
#
loop_
_entity.id
_entity.type
_entity.pdbx_description
1 polymer ?
#
loop_
_entity_poly.entity_id
_entity_poly.type
_entity_poly.pdbx_seq_one_letter_code
_entity_poly.pdbx_strand_id
1 'polypeptide(L)'
;MNKKSMSVTEMRLLLGIGKTDSYWLVKKGYFETVIIAGKMRVIVDSFEKWYDNQLHYKKVDGTPPGKNWTGITFSIREVAELLCISDSSVYELLKKNVFRTARVGQATRIYKDSFEEWYQSQTYYIKADVHKEVIDL
;
A
#
# COMPACT_ATOMS: atom_id res chain seq x y z
N MET A 1 -1.24 -18.71 22.66
CA MET A 1 -2.00 -17.54 23.16
C MET A 1 -1.74 -16.37 22.23
N ASN A 2 -2.76 -15.83 21.55
CA ASN A 2 -2.59 -14.59 20.78
C ASN A 2 -2.41 -13.42 21.75
N LYS A 3 -1.30 -12.70 21.59
CA LYS A 3 -0.97 -11.53 22.40
C LYS A 3 -1.97 -10.41 22.09
N LYS A 4 -2.68 -9.89 23.10
CA LYS A 4 -3.68 -8.82 22.92
C LYS A 4 -3.07 -7.41 22.80
N SER A 5 -1.91 -7.19 23.39
CA SER A 5 -1.24 -5.88 23.36
C SER A 5 0.28 -5.99 23.40
N MET A 6 0.97 -5.10 22.72
CA MET A 6 2.44 -5.03 22.65
C MET A 6 2.96 -3.70 23.19
N SER A 7 4.20 -3.66 23.67
CA SER A 7 4.86 -2.39 24.02
C SER A 7 5.23 -1.59 22.76
N VAL A 8 5.44 -0.29 22.90
CA VAL A 8 5.95 0.57 21.81
C VAL A 8 7.32 0.08 21.32
N THR A 9 8.14 -0.49 22.22
CA THR A 9 9.43 -1.09 21.86
C THR A 9 9.27 -2.33 20.97
N GLU A 10 8.28 -3.17 21.24
CA GLU A 10 8.01 -4.34 20.39
C GLU A 10 7.47 -3.92 19.02
N MET A 11 6.54 -2.95 18.99
CA MET A 11 6.01 -2.39 17.75
C MET A 11 7.09 -1.77 16.87
N ARG A 12 8.02 -0.98 17.44
CA ARG A 12 9.09 -0.36 16.64
C ARG A 12 10.06 -1.40 16.08
N LEU A 13 10.31 -2.49 16.82
CA LEU A 13 11.16 -3.60 16.36
C LEU A 13 10.45 -4.37 15.24
N LEU A 14 9.14 -4.60 15.36
CA LEU A 14 8.32 -5.20 14.32
C LEU A 14 8.39 -4.40 13.01
N LEU A 15 8.39 -3.07 13.10
CA LEU A 15 8.45 -2.16 11.95
C LEU A 15 9.88 -1.79 11.51
N GLY A 16 10.91 -2.15 12.28
CA GLY A 16 12.28 -1.75 12.01
C GLY A 16 12.53 -0.23 12.07
N ILE A 17 11.77 0.50 12.90
CA ILE A 17 11.83 1.97 12.99
C ILE A 17 12.46 2.48 14.30
N GLY A 18 12.92 3.73 14.26
CA GLY A 18 13.52 4.42 15.40
C GLY A 18 12.52 4.79 16.51
N LYS A 19 13.04 5.21 17.67
CA LYS A 19 12.21 5.67 18.80
C LYS A 19 11.34 6.85 18.39
N THR A 20 11.91 7.86 17.73
CA THR A 20 11.18 9.06 17.31
C THR A 20 9.95 8.72 16.45
N ASP A 21 10.12 7.89 15.43
CA ASP A 21 9.03 7.50 14.53
C ASP A 21 7.94 6.70 15.24
N SER A 22 8.34 5.78 16.12
CA SER A 22 7.37 4.98 16.88
C SER A 22 6.48 5.82 17.79
N TYR A 23 7.02 6.85 18.46
CA TYR A 23 6.23 7.76 19.29
C TYR A 23 5.41 8.74 18.44
N TRP A 24 5.87 9.10 17.24
CA TRP A 24 5.08 9.86 16.29
C TRP A 24 3.84 9.08 15.83
N LEU A 25 3.98 7.78 15.51
CA LEU A 25 2.85 6.90 15.15
C LEU A 25 1.80 6.81 16.26
N VAL A 26 2.26 6.62 17.50
CA VAL A 26 1.38 6.62 18.66
C VAL A 26 0.66 7.96 18.81
N LYS A 27 1.38 9.08 18.69
CA LYS A 27 0.79 10.43 18.78
C LYS A 27 -0.22 10.69 17.67
N LYS A 28 -0.06 10.09 16.50
CA LYS A 28 -1.01 10.20 15.38
C LYS A 28 -2.32 9.44 15.63
N GLY A 29 -2.37 8.53 16.61
CA GLY A 29 -3.59 7.79 16.94
C GLY A 29 -4.03 6.84 15.83
N TYR A 30 -3.08 6.32 15.04
CA TYR A 30 -3.40 5.40 13.95
C TYR A 30 -3.91 4.04 14.42
N PHE A 31 -3.62 3.68 15.65
CA PHE A 31 -4.07 2.47 16.31
C PHE A 31 -4.28 2.76 17.80
N GLU A 32 -5.08 1.92 18.44
CA GLU A 32 -5.44 2.07 19.84
C GLU A 32 -4.26 1.82 20.78
N THR A 33 -4.20 2.62 21.84
CA THR A 33 -3.25 2.43 22.93
C THR A 33 -3.97 2.45 24.27
N VAL A 34 -3.46 1.69 25.23
CA VAL A 34 -3.98 1.59 26.60
C VAL A 34 -2.83 1.64 27.60
N ILE A 35 -3.11 2.08 28.83
CA ILE A 35 -2.16 1.99 29.94
C ILE A 35 -2.46 0.72 30.74
N ILE A 36 -1.48 -0.18 30.86
CA ILE A 36 -1.58 -1.40 31.67
C ILE A 36 -0.42 -1.41 32.65
N ALA A 37 -0.72 -1.43 33.95
CA ALA A 37 0.27 -1.35 35.03
C ALA A 37 1.26 -0.18 34.86
N GLY A 38 0.74 1.01 34.55
CA GLY A 38 1.55 2.23 34.34
C GLY A 38 2.36 2.27 33.05
N LYS A 39 2.25 1.26 32.18
CA LYS A 39 2.99 1.17 30.91
C LYS A 39 2.04 1.28 29.72
N MET A 40 2.40 2.11 28.76
CA MET A 40 1.68 2.23 27.49
C MET A 40 1.83 0.95 26.65
N ARG A 41 0.70 0.46 26.12
CA ARG A 41 0.62 -0.70 25.25
C ARG A 41 -0.23 -0.38 24.03
N VAL A 42 0.22 -0.87 22.88
CA VAL A 42 -0.49 -0.85 21.60
C VAL A 42 -1.40 -2.07 21.53
N ILE A 43 -2.66 -1.89 21.17
CA ILE A 43 -3.60 -3.00 20.95
C ILE A 43 -3.25 -3.67 19.61
N VAL A 44 -2.97 -4.97 19.65
CA VAL A 44 -2.46 -5.71 18.48
C VAL A 44 -3.45 -5.68 17.33
N ASP A 45 -4.73 -5.95 17.58
CA ASP A 45 -5.75 -6.00 16.52
C ASP A 45 -5.94 -4.63 15.82
N SER A 46 -5.89 -3.54 16.59
CA SER A 46 -6.00 -2.17 16.06
C SER A 46 -4.76 -1.81 15.22
N PHE A 47 -3.57 -2.24 15.66
CA PHE A 47 -2.33 -2.09 14.90
C PHE A 47 -2.36 -2.86 13.58
N GLU A 48 -2.78 -4.13 13.59
CA GLU A 48 -2.86 -4.94 12.38
C GLU A 48 -3.91 -4.38 11.40
N LYS A 49 -5.05 -3.92 11.90
CA LYS A 49 -6.06 -3.22 11.09
C LYS A 49 -5.49 -1.96 10.43
N TRP A 50 -4.70 -1.16 11.15
CA TRP A 50 -3.99 -0.03 10.56
C TRP A 50 -2.97 -0.48 9.51
N TYR A 51 -2.18 -1.51 9.81
CA TYR A 51 -1.15 -2.05 8.94
C TYR A 51 -1.72 -2.52 7.59
N ASP A 52 -2.89 -3.16 7.61
CA ASP A 52 -3.64 -3.61 6.43
C ASP A 52 -4.17 -2.48 5.54
N ASN A 53 -4.20 -1.24 6.05
CA ASN A 53 -4.77 -0.07 5.37
C ASN A 53 -3.74 1.04 5.07
N GLN A 54 -2.46 0.78 5.30
CA GLN A 54 -1.36 1.70 4.99
C GLN A 54 -0.36 1.04 4.05
N LEU A 55 0.48 1.81 3.34
CA LEU A 55 1.45 1.28 2.35
C LEU A 55 2.90 1.71 2.59
N HIS A 56 3.17 2.45 3.66
CA HIS A 56 4.47 3.06 3.92
C HIS A 56 5.37 2.19 4.82
N TYR A 57 4.87 1.82 5.99
CA TYR A 57 5.60 1.04 6.97
C TYR A 57 5.60 -0.43 6.59
N LYS A 58 6.74 -1.10 6.76
CA LYS A 58 6.90 -2.53 6.47
C LYS A 58 7.32 -3.25 7.73
N LYS A 59 6.86 -4.49 7.90
CA LYS A 59 7.38 -5.37 8.94
C LYS A 59 8.74 -5.92 8.55
N VAL A 60 9.60 -6.12 9.53
CA VAL A 60 10.94 -6.68 9.34
C VAL A 60 10.92 -8.13 8.87
N ASP A 61 9.82 -8.85 9.11
CA ASP A 61 9.62 -10.24 8.68
C ASP A 61 9.23 -10.38 7.19
N GLY A 62 9.08 -9.26 6.47
CA GLY A 62 8.72 -9.23 5.05
C GLY A 62 7.22 -9.29 4.78
N THR A 63 6.35 -9.37 5.79
CA THR A 63 4.89 -9.32 5.59
C THR A 63 4.50 -8.01 4.90
N PRO A 64 3.87 -8.03 3.70
CA PRO A 64 3.57 -6.81 2.97
C PRO A 64 2.47 -5.98 3.67
N PRO A 65 2.57 -4.65 3.67
CA PRO A 65 1.52 -3.78 4.19
C PRO A 65 0.34 -3.65 3.22
N GLY A 66 -0.77 -3.12 3.70
CA GLY A 66 -1.83 -2.61 2.82
C GLY A 66 -2.61 -3.69 2.09
N LYS A 67 -2.79 -4.87 2.68
CA LYS A 67 -3.49 -6.00 2.04
C LYS A 67 -4.89 -5.66 1.54
N ASN A 68 -5.57 -4.69 2.17
CA ASN A 68 -6.89 -4.23 1.72
C ASN A 68 -6.83 -3.38 0.44
N TRP A 69 -5.64 -2.94 0.03
CA TRP A 69 -5.43 -2.10 -1.15
C TRP A 69 -4.73 -2.83 -2.30
N THR A 70 -3.71 -3.64 -2.01
CA THR A 70 -2.86 -4.27 -3.04
C THR A 70 -3.62 -5.28 -3.91
N GLY A 71 -4.66 -5.91 -3.37
CA GLY A 71 -5.54 -6.80 -4.14
C GLY A 71 -6.37 -6.08 -5.20
N ILE A 72 -6.81 -4.85 -4.92
CA ILE A 72 -7.83 -4.12 -5.70
C ILE A 72 -7.31 -2.87 -6.41
N THR A 73 -6.05 -2.50 -6.20
CA THR A 73 -5.42 -1.36 -6.86
C THR A 73 -4.02 -1.71 -7.38
N PHE A 74 -3.56 -0.98 -8.39
CA PHE A 74 -2.17 -0.89 -8.81
C PHE A 74 -1.50 0.38 -8.26
N SER A 75 -0.19 0.31 -8.09
CA SER A 75 0.69 1.47 -7.99
C SER A 75 0.94 2.06 -9.38
N ILE A 76 1.46 3.29 -9.40
CA ILE A 76 1.95 3.93 -10.63
C ILE A 76 2.99 3.04 -11.33
N ARG A 77 3.90 2.46 -10.55
CA ARG A 77 4.96 1.61 -11.06
C ARG A 77 4.43 0.32 -11.71
N GLU A 78 3.46 -0.34 -11.07
CA GLU A 78 2.81 -1.52 -11.64
C GLU A 78 2.10 -1.20 -12.97
N VAL A 79 1.42 -0.06 -13.08
CA VAL A 79 0.80 0.37 -14.34
C VAL A 79 1.85 0.70 -15.41
N ALA A 80 2.94 1.37 -15.02
CA ALA A 80 4.05 1.68 -15.92
C ALA A 80 4.67 0.40 -16.50
N GLU A 81 4.91 -0.60 -15.66
CA GLU A 81 5.40 -1.92 -16.05
C GLU A 81 4.41 -2.67 -16.92
N LEU A 82 3.11 -2.67 -16.57
CA LEU A 82 2.05 -3.31 -17.35
C LEU A 82 1.98 -2.74 -18.77
N LEU A 83 2.12 -1.42 -18.95
CA LEU A 83 2.00 -0.75 -20.24
C LEU A 83 3.35 -0.54 -20.95
N CYS A 84 4.47 -1.00 -20.38
CA CYS A 84 5.82 -0.72 -20.86
C CYS A 84 6.11 0.79 -21.09
N ILE A 85 5.60 1.66 -20.22
CA ILE A 85 5.83 3.11 -20.27
C ILE A 85 6.56 3.62 -19.03
N SER A 86 6.95 4.90 -19.03
CA SER A 86 7.54 5.53 -17.84
C SER A 86 6.47 5.88 -16.79
N ASP A 87 6.86 5.93 -15.52
CA ASP A 87 6.01 6.46 -14.44
C ASP A 87 5.46 7.86 -14.76
N SER A 88 6.27 8.72 -15.41
CA SER A 88 5.86 10.05 -15.88
C SER A 88 4.69 9.96 -16.87
N SER A 89 4.70 9.00 -17.79
CA SER A 89 3.62 8.77 -18.73
C SER A 89 2.33 8.34 -18.03
N VAL A 90 2.43 7.55 -16.96
CA VAL A 90 1.27 7.20 -16.12
C VAL A 90 0.72 8.44 -15.41
N TYR A 91 1.56 9.36 -14.93
CA TYR A 91 1.09 10.63 -14.36
C TYR A 91 0.36 11.50 -15.40
N GLU A 92 0.78 11.50 -16.67
CA GLU A 92 0.02 12.18 -17.73
C GLU A 92 -1.35 11.53 -17.97
N LEU A 93 -1.47 10.20 -17.86
CA LEU A 93 -2.78 9.53 -17.90
C LEU A 93 -3.66 9.92 -16.71
N LEU A 94 -3.07 10.01 -15.52
CA LEU A 94 -3.79 10.47 -14.33
C LEU A 94 -4.34 11.88 -14.47
N LYS A 95 -3.59 12.81 -15.06
CA LYS A 95 -4.07 14.18 -15.33
C LYS A 95 -5.28 14.21 -16.26
N LYS A 96 -5.43 13.20 -17.13
CA LYS A 96 -6.58 13.03 -18.02
C LYS A 96 -7.80 12.40 -17.32
N ASN A 97 -7.70 12.03 -16.04
CA ASN A 97 -8.76 11.42 -15.24
C ASN A 97 -9.37 10.16 -15.87
N VAL A 98 -8.57 9.37 -16.58
CA VAL A 98 -9.04 8.13 -17.22
C VAL A 98 -9.21 6.97 -16.25
N PHE A 99 -8.70 7.11 -15.03
CA PHE A 99 -8.78 6.10 -13.97
C PHE A 99 -9.51 6.62 -12.74
N ARG A 100 -10.26 5.74 -12.10
CA ARG A 100 -10.61 5.90 -10.70
C ARG A 100 -9.37 5.66 -9.84
N THR A 101 -9.14 6.56 -8.89
CA THR A 101 -7.96 6.50 -8.02
C THR A 101 -8.33 6.61 -6.54
N ALA A 102 -7.42 6.14 -5.69
CA ALA A 102 -7.48 6.32 -4.24
C ALA A 102 -6.16 6.89 -3.72
N ARG A 103 -6.25 7.69 -2.66
CA ARG A 103 -5.08 8.17 -1.91
C ARG A 103 -4.93 7.33 -0.64
N VAL A 104 -3.85 6.57 -0.55
CA VAL A 104 -3.53 5.72 0.61
C VAL A 104 -2.27 6.27 1.27
N GLY A 105 -2.47 7.13 2.27
CA GLY A 105 -1.39 7.94 2.83
C GLY A 105 -0.76 8.84 1.75
N GLN A 106 0.51 8.60 1.44
CA GLN A 106 1.23 9.33 0.38
C GLN A 106 1.25 8.60 -0.98
N ALA A 107 0.64 7.42 -1.08
CA ALA A 107 0.59 6.66 -2.32
C ALA A 107 -0.68 6.99 -3.10
N THR A 108 -0.53 7.29 -4.39
CA THR A 108 -1.65 7.28 -5.34
C THR A 108 -1.80 5.86 -5.86
N ARG A 109 -3.04 5.35 -5.83
CA ARG A 109 -3.40 4.00 -6.25
C ARG A 109 -4.45 4.08 -7.34
N ILE A 110 -4.31 3.24 -8.37
CA ILE A 110 -5.23 3.13 -9.50
C ILE A 110 -6.08 1.89 -9.28
N TYR A 111 -7.40 1.99 -9.30
CA TYR A 111 -8.24 0.79 -9.15
C TYR A 111 -8.07 -0.15 -10.35
N LYS A 112 -7.92 -1.46 -10.08
CA LYS A 112 -7.64 -2.45 -11.13
C LYS A 112 -8.81 -2.58 -12.11
N ASP A 113 -10.04 -2.54 -11.61
CA ASP A 113 -11.25 -2.58 -12.43
C ASP A 113 -11.32 -1.40 -13.42
N SER A 114 -11.12 -0.19 -12.93
CA SER A 114 -11.13 1.03 -13.73
C SER A 114 -9.98 1.08 -14.73
N PHE A 115 -8.81 0.56 -14.36
CA PHE A 115 -7.71 0.40 -15.31
C PHE A 115 -8.08 -0.55 -16.45
N GLU A 116 -8.70 -1.70 -16.15
CA GLU A 116 -9.09 -2.68 -17.16
C GLU A 116 -10.18 -2.13 -18.10
N GLU A 117 -11.20 -1.47 -17.56
CA GLU A 117 -12.25 -0.80 -18.34
C GLU A 117 -11.65 0.24 -19.31
N TRP A 118 -10.74 1.09 -18.80
CA TRP A 118 -10.05 2.05 -19.65
C TRP A 118 -9.19 1.35 -20.71
N TYR A 119 -8.44 0.31 -20.33
CA TYR A 119 -7.56 -0.41 -21.24
C TYR A 119 -8.32 -1.04 -22.42
N GLN A 120 -9.51 -1.60 -22.16
CA GLN A 120 -10.37 -2.18 -23.20
C GLN A 120 -11.02 -1.13 -24.10
N SER A 121 -11.15 0.11 -23.64
CA SER A 121 -11.76 1.21 -24.40
C SER A 121 -10.82 1.87 -25.43
N GLN A 122 -9.55 1.48 -25.44
CA GLN A 122 -8.49 2.13 -26.21
C GLN A 122 -7.64 1.09 -26.97
N THR A 123 -6.91 1.55 -27.99
CA THR A 123 -6.07 0.68 -28.84
C THR A 123 -4.62 1.14 -28.96
N TYR A 124 -4.22 2.18 -28.21
CA TYR A 124 -2.90 2.80 -28.30
C TYR A 124 -1.87 2.11 -27.39
N TYR A 125 -2.25 1.88 -26.13
CA TYR A 125 -1.42 1.20 -25.14
C TYR A 125 -1.65 -0.31 -25.23
N ILE A 126 -0.55 -1.06 -25.21
CA ILE A 126 -0.54 -2.52 -25.27
C ILE A 126 0.14 -3.03 -24.01
N LYS A 127 -0.45 -4.04 -23.36
CA LYS A 127 0.17 -4.65 -22.19
C LYS A 127 1.41 -5.47 -22.56
N ALA A 128 2.37 -5.52 -21.63
CA ALA A 128 3.63 -6.23 -21.79
C ALA A 128 3.48 -7.74 -22.05
N ASP A 129 2.42 -8.36 -21.53
CA ASP A 129 2.11 -9.78 -21.71
C ASP A 129 1.59 -10.07 -23.13
N VAL A 130 0.71 -9.23 -23.67
CA VAL A 130 0.24 -9.31 -25.06
C VAL A 130 1.39 -9.16 -26.05
N HIS A 131 2.36 -8.29 -25.77
CA HIS A 131 3.55 -8.13 -26.61
C HIS A 131 4.40 -9.40 -26.71
N LYS A 132 4.45 -10.25 -25.67
CA LYS A 132 5.22 -11.50 -25.71
C LYS A 132 4.57 -12.55 -26.61
N GLU A 133 3.24 -12.67 -26.57
CA GLU A 133 2.52 -13.62 -27.42
C GLU A 133 2.65 -13.32 -28.92
N VAL A 134 2.82 -12.06 -29.30
CA VAL A 134 3.00 -11.66 -30.71
C VAL A 134 4.43 -11.90 -31.21
N ILE A 135 5.43 -11.89 -30.33
CA ILE A 135 6.84 -12.12 -30.71
C ILE A 135 7.16 -13.62 -30.82
N ASP A 136 6.41 -14.46 -30.09
CA ASP A 136 6.59 -15.92 -30.07
C ASP A 136 5.73 -16.67 -31.14
N LEU A 137 5.14 -15.96 -32.11
CA LEU A 137 4.37 -16.50 -33.26
C LEU A 137 5.10 -16.27 -34.60
#